data_AF-A0A2E6Y8I3-F1
#
_entry.id   AF-A0A2E6Y8I3-F1
#
_cell.length_a   1.000
_cell.length_b   1.000
_cell.length_c   1.000
_cell.angle_alpha   90.00
_cell.angle_beta   90.00
_cell.angle_gamma   90.00
#
_symmetry.space_group_name_H-M   'P 1'
#
loop_
_entity.id
_entity.type
_entity.pdbx_description
1 polymer ?
#
loop_
_entity_poly.entity_id
_entity_poly.type
_entity_poly.pdbx_seq_one_letter_code
_entity_poly.pdbx_strand_id
1 'polypeptide(L)' 'MMFVEIDKARAELGLTAWELCRRAGVHPASYSQWRTGGRDPRQSSLKRLTSAIEELRQERREAAG' A
#
# COMPACT_ATOMS: atom_id res chain seq x y z
N MET A 1 -2.00 -10.33 -0.79
CA MET A 1 -2.93 -9.38 -1.40
C MET A 1 -2.48 -9.09 -2.83
N MET A 2 -3.43 -9.04 -3.75
CA MET A 2 -3.31 -8.43 -5.07
C MET A 2 -3.24 -6.91 -4.95
N PHE A 3 -2.81 -6.23 -6.02
CA PHE A 3 -2.68 -4.77 -6.02
C PHE A 3 -3.99 -4.04 -5.72
N VAL A 4 -5.10 -4.51 -6.32
CA VAL A 4 -6.44 -3.92 -6.11
C VAL A 4 -6.86 -3.97 -4.64
N GLU A 5 -6.58 -5.09 -3.97
CA GLU A 5 -6.88 -5.25 -2.53
C GLU A 5 -6.05 -4.28 -1.69
N ILE A 6 -4.79 -4.06 -2.05
CA ILE A 6 -3.89 -3.10 -1.39
C ILE A 6 -4.38 -1.66 -1.59
N ASP A 7 -4.77 -1.27 -2.81
CA ASP A 7 -5.27 0.08 -3.09
C ASP A 7 -6.58 0.36 -2.33
N LYS A 8 -7.44 -0.65 -2.19
CA LYS A 8 -8.66 -0.57 -1.38
C LYS A 8 -8.33 -0.43 0.11
N ALA A 9 -7.49 -1.32 0.65
CA ALA A 9 -7.11 -1.28 2.07
C ALA A 9 -6.43 0.04 2.46
N ARG A 10 -5.61 0.60 1.56
CA ARG A 10 -5.03 1.93 1.71
C ARG A 10 -6.11 3.00 1.89
N ALA A 11 -7.12 3.00 1.02
CA ALA A 11 -8.21 3.97 1.05
C ALA A 11 -9.09 3.80 2.30
N GLU A 12 -9.35 2.57 2.74
CA GLU A 12 -10.06 2.28 4.00
C GLU A 12 -9.29 2.81 5.23
N LEU A 13 -7.96 2.81 5.16
CA LEU A 13 -7.10 3.45 6.15
C LEU A 13 -6.98 4.98 5.94
N GLY A 14 -7.69 5.58 4.98
CA GLY A 14 -7.56 7.02 4.71
C GLY A 14 -6.14 7.46 4.34
N LEU A 15 -5.29 6.53 3.90
CA LEU A 15 -3.93 6.82 3.47
C LEU A 15 -3.94 7.30 2.03
N THR A 16 -3.09 8.26 1.69
CA THR A 16 -2.77 8.59 0.31
C THR A 16 -1.86 7.52 -0.31
N ALA A 17 -1.86 7.42 -1.65
CA ALA A 17 -0.92 6.52 -2.35
C ALA A 17 0.54 6.86 -2.03
N TRP A 18 0.85 8.14 -1.85
CA TRP A 18 2.18 8.61 -1.51
C TRP A 18 2.65 8.13 -0.13
N GLU A 19 1.80 8.22 0.89
CA GLU A 19 2.13 7.77 2.26
C GLU A 19 2.41 6.27 2.30
N LEU A 20 1.56 5.47 1.66
CA LEU A 20 1.78 4.03 1.57
C LEU A 20 3.08 3.71 0.82
N CYS A 21 3.33 4.36 -0.31
CA CYS A 21 4.55 4.18 -1.10
C CYS A 21 5.81 4.52 -0.30
N ARG A 22 5.78 5.64 0.43
CA ARG A 22 6.88 6.08 1.30
C ARG A 22 7.15 5.05 2.40
N ARG A 23 6.10 4.52 3.05
CA ARG A 23 6.26 3.48 4.08
C ARG A 23 6.81 2.17 3.49
N ALA A 24 6.31 1.76 2.34
CA ALA A 24 6.70 0.51 1.68
C ALA A 24 8.06 0.58 0.95
N GLY A 25 8.69 1.75 0.85
CA GLY A 25 9.90 1.94 0.03
C GLY A 25 9.65 1.66 -1.45
N VAL A 26 8.46 2.02 -1.94
CA VAL A 26 8.05 1.88 -3.34
C VAL A 26 7.98 3.26 -3.98
N HIS A 27 8.45 3.39 -5.22
CA HIS A 27 8.38 4.68 -5.91
C HIS A 27 6.91 5.00 -6.33
N PRO A 28 6.37 6.20 -6.05
CA PRO A 28 4.98 6.55 -6.37
C PRO A 28 4.62 6.40 -7.85
N ALA A 29 5.57 6.67 -8.75
CA ALA A 29 5.34 6.50 -10.20
C ALA A 29 5.02 5.04 -10.57
N SER A 30 5.67 4.07 -9.93
CA SER A 30 5.39 2.65 -10.15
C SER A 30 3.97 2.32 -9.69
N TYR A 31 3.57 2.84 -8.52
CA TYR A 31 2.22 2.66 -7.99
C TYR A 31 1.15 3.25 -8.91
N SER A 32 1.37 4.45 -9.45
CA SER A 32 0.46 5.06 -10.42
C SER A 32 0.32 4.22 -11.70
N GLN A 33 1.42 3.68 -12.22
CA GLN A 33 1.37 2.80 -13.41
C GLN A 33 0.56 1.53 -13.18
N TRP A 34 0.63 0.96 -11.97
CA TRP A 34 -0.14 -0.22 -11.59
C TRP A 34 -1.64 0.10 -11.49
N ARG A 35 -1.99 1.30 -11.02
CA ARG A 35 -3.37 1.80 -10.96
C ARG A 35 -4.00 2.04 -12.32
N THR A 36 -3.24 2.49 -13.30
CA THR A 36 -3.75 2.79 -14.65
C THR A 36 -3.69 1.59 -15.60
N GLY A 37 -3.39 0.39 -15.10
CA GLY A 37 -3.38 -0.85 -15.89
C GLY A 37 -2.16 -1.01 -16.81
N GLY A 38 -1.05 -0.31 -16.55
CA GLY A 38 0.14 -0.39 -17.42
C GLY A 38 0.92 -1.70 -17.28
N ARG A 39 1.23 -2.12 -16.05
CA ARG A 39 1.99 -3.34 -15.74
C ARG A 39 1.63 -3.81 -14.33
N ASP A 40 1.56 -5.12 -14.10
CA ASP A 40 1.37 -5.63 -12.75
C ASP A 40 2.62 -5.44 -11.86
N PRO A 41 2.45 -5.09 -10.58
CA PRO A 41 3.54 -5.05 -9.62
C PRO A 41 4.21 -6.41 -9.48
N ARG A 42 5.52 -6.39 -9.25
CA ARG A 42 6.25 -7.60 -8.85
C ARG A 42 5.77 -8.08 -7.48
N GLN A 43 5.84 -9.38 -7.25
CA GLN A 43 5.53 -10.00 -5.96
C GLN A 43 6.28 -9.34 -4.79
N SER A 44 7.54 -8.92 -4.99
CA SER A 44 8.29 -8.19 -3.96
C SER A 44 7.70 -6.82 -3.61
N SER A 45 7.13 -6.12 -4.59
CA SER A 45 6.43 -4.83 -4.37
C SER A 45 5.10 -5.05 -3.66
N LEU A 46 4.34 -6.06 -4.05
CA LEU A 46 3.11 -6.46 -3.36
C LEU A 46 3.36 -6.80 -1.89
N LYS A 47 4.42 -7.56 -1.60
CA LYS A 47 4.82 -7.89 -0.21
C LYS A 47 5.13 -6.64 0.59
N ARG A 48 5.96 -5.73 0.07
CA ARG A 48 6.32 -4.48 0.78
C ARG A 48 5.10 -3.61 1.08
N LEU A 49 4.22 -3.43 0.10
CA LEU A 49 2.99 -2.66 0.28
C LEU A 49 2.04 -3.33 1.28
N THR A 50 1.94 -4.65 1.24
CA THR A 50 1.14 -5.44 2.19
C THR A 50 1.67 -5.27 3.61
N SER A 51 2.98 -5.44 3.82
CA SER A 51 3.62 -5.23 5.13
C SER A 51 3.37 -3.83 5.67
N ALA A 52 3.53 -2.80 4.83
CA ALA A 52 3.27 -1.41 5.22
C ALA A 52 1.82 -1.18 5.66
N ILE A 53 0.83 -1.79 5.00
CA ILE A 53 -0.58 -1.72 5.41
C ILE A 53 -0.82 -2.39 6.76
N GLU A 54 -0.25 -3.57 6.98
CA GLU A 54 -0.44 -4.31 8.23
C GLU A 54 0.22 -3.61 9.42
N GLU A 55 1.41 -3.04 9.24
CA GLU A 55 2.08 -2.19 10.23
C GLU A 55 1.22 -0.98 10.59
N LEU A 56 0.71 -0.25 9.58
CA LEU A 56 -0.14 0.93 9.80
C LEU A 56 -1.48 0.57 10.49
N ARG A 57 -2.05 -0.60 10.19
CA ARG A 57 -3.22 -1.13 10.90
C ARG A 57 -2.93 -1.39 12.36
N GLN A 58 -1.78 -1.98 12.64
CA GLN A 58 -1.36 -2.30 14.00
C GLN A 58 -1.14 -1.02 14.82
N GLU A 59 -0.40 -0.05 14.28
CA GLU A 59 -0.16 1.25 14.92
C GLU A 59 -1.48 1.95 15.31
N ARG A 60 -2.50 1.89 14.45
CA ARG A 60 -3.80 2.50 14.75
C ARG A 60 -4.62 1.76 15.80
N ARG A 61 -4.51 0.44 15.86
CA ARG A 61 -5.14 -0.35 16.92
C ARG A 61 -4.51 -0.02 18.26
N GLU A 62 -3.19 0.06 18.31
CA GLU A 62 -2.43 0.42 19.51
C GLU A 62 -2.70 1.85 19.97
N ALA A 63 -2.88 2.80 19.05
CA ALA A 63 -3.24 4.17 19.40
C ALA A 63 -4.69 4.36 19.87
N ALA A 64 -5.57 3.36 19.64
CA ALA A 64 -6.99 3.41 19.98
C ALA A 64 -7.35 2.59 21.22
N GLY A 65 -6.40 1.84 21.79
CA GLY A 65 -6.55 1.07 23.03
C GLY A 65 -5.89 1.77 24.20
#